data_AF-A0A1F9ZR02-F1
#
_entry.id   AF-A0A1F9ZR02-F1
#
_cell.length_a   1.000
_cell.length_b   1.000
_cell.length_c   1.000
_cell.angle_alpha   90.00
_cell.angle_beta   90.00
_cell.angle_gamma   90.00
#
_symmetry.space_group_name_H-M   'P 1'
#
loop_
_entity.id
_entity.type
_entity.pdbx_description
1 polymer ?
#
loop_
_entity_poly.entity_id
_entity_poly.type
_entity_poly.pdbx_seq_one_letter_code
_entity_poly.pdbx_strand_id
1 'polypeptide(L)' 'MGWFGEYAWLMPVLMILFWALVIGLIVYFVRRSHKNAPTIAPVENKALRIVKERYAKGEITKEEFDRLINDLKD' A
#
# COMPACT_ATOMS: atom_id res chain seq x y z
N MET A 1 -5.17 -19.23 50.42
CA MET A 1 -5.57 -19.46 49.01
C MET A 1 -5.27 -18.18 48.25
N GLY A 2 -4.50 -18.28 47.17
CA GLY A 2 -3.50 -17.28 46.79
C GLY A 2 -4.03 -15.97 46.18
N TRP A 3 -3.38 -14.88 46.59
CA TRP A 3 -3.41 -13.54 46.00
C TRP A 3 -3.07 -13.47 44.49
N PHE A 4 -2.59 -14.57 43.90
CA PHE A 4 -2.23 -14.64 42.47
C PHE A 4 -3.43 -14.87 41.54
N GLY A 5 -4.59 -15.28 42.05
CA GLY A 5 -5.78 -15.54 41.22
C GLY A 5 -6.42 -14.28 40.64
N GLU A 6 -6.37 -13.17 41.39
CA GLU A 6 -7.01 -11.91 41.00
C GLU A 6 -6.22 -11.09 39.97
N TYR A 7 -4.91 -11.34 39.82
CA TYR A 7 -4.07 -10.67 38.82
C TYR A 7 -3.87 -11.50 37.55
N ALA A 8 -4.31 -12.77 37.55
CA ALA A 8 -4.16 -13.69 36.42
C ALA A 8 -4.87 -13.20 35.14
N TRP A 9 -5.99 -12.48 35.28
CA TRP A 9 -6.72 -11.87 34.16
C TRP A 9 -6.05 -10.64 33.54
N LEU A 10 -5.12 -9.98 34.25
CA LEU A 10 -4.42 -8.80 33.72
C LEU A 10 -3.29 -9.18 32.76
N MET A 11 -2.68 -10.34 32.97
CA MET A 11 -1.60 -10.87 32.13
C MET A 11 -1.99 -11.03 30.65
N PRO A 12 -3.14 -11.64 30.27
CA PRO A 12 -3.55 -11.72 28.86
C PRO A 12 -3.94 -10.36 28.28
N VAL A 13 -4.51 -9.44 29.07
CA VAL A 13 -4.88 -8.09 28.61
C VAL A 13 -3.65 -7.28 28.21
N LEU A 14 -2.60 -7.30 29.04
CA LEU A 14 -1.33 -6.66 28.73
C LEU A 14 -0.67 -7.26 27.47
N MET A 15 -0.79 -8.57 27.28
CA MET A 15 -0.27 -9.23 26.08
C MET A 15 -1.02 -8.80 24.82
N ILE A 16 -2.35 -8.69 24.86
CA ILE A 16 -3.15 -8.20 23.74
C ILE A 16 -2.82 -6.73 23.43
N LEU A 17 -2.69 -5.89 24.46
CA LEU A 17 -2.27 -4.49 24.29
C LEU A 17 -0.90 -4.38 23.62
N PHE A 18 0.05 -5.21 24.03
CA PHE A 18 1.38 -5.28 23.41
C PHE A 18 1.28 -5.64 21.92
N TRP A 19 0.52 -6.69 21.57
CA TRP A 19 0.30 -7.07 20.17
C TRP A 19 -0.42 -6.00 19.36
N ALA A 20 -1.43 -5.33 19.92
CA ALA A 20 -2.12 -4.23 19.27
C ALA A 20 -1.16 -3.06 18.97
N LEU A 21 -0.24 -2.76 19.89
CA LEU A 21 0.78 -1.73 19.70
C LEU A 21 1.80 -2.15 18.62
N VAL A 22 2.28 -3.39 18.64
CA VAL A 22 3.19 -3.94 17.61
C VAL A 22 2.54 -3.90 16.22
N ILE A 23 1.31 -4.40 16.09
CA ILE A 23 0.57 -4.35 14.82
C ILE A 23 0.33 -2.91 14.40
N GLY A 24 -0.05 -2.03 15.32
CA GLY A 24 -0.22 -0.59 15.07
C GLY A 24 1.04 0.07 14.53
N LEU A 25 2.21 -0.23 15.12
CA LEU A 25 3.51 0.25 14.64
C LEU A 25 3.86 -0.29 13.26
N ILE A 26 3.64 -1.59 13.01
CA ILE A 26 3.85 -2.19 11.69
C ILE A 26 2.97 -1.49 10.66
N VAL A 27 1.67 -1.35 10.92
CA VAL A 27 0.72 -0.67 10.02
C VAL A 27 1.11 0.79 9.80
N TYR A 28 1.56 1.50 10.84
CA TYR A 28 2.02 2.88 10.74
C TYR A 28 3.25 3.00 9.83
N PHE A 29 4.27 2.16 10.04
CA PHE A 29 5.49 2.13 9.22
C PHE A 29 5.20 1.74 7.78
N VAL A 30 4.37 0.72 7.57
CA VAL A 30 3.92 0.26 6.26
C VAL A 30 3.18 1.40 5.54
N ARG A 31 2.19 2.04 6.17
CA ARG A 31 1.48 3.20 5.60
C ARG A 31 2.39 4.39 5.31
N ARG A 32 3.42 4.63 6.14
CA ARG A 32 4.42 5.68 5.93
C ARG A 32 5.30 5.38 4.72
N SER A 33 5.75 4.13 4.56
CA SER A 33 6.56 3.67 3.42
C SER A 33 5.76 3.55 2.11
N HIS A 34 4.46 3.28 2.17
CA HIS A 34 3.60 3.24 0.99
C HIS A 34 3.30 4.61 0.37
N LYS A 35 3.80 5.73 0.92
CA LYS A 35 3.80 7.01 0.20
C LYS A 35 4.75 6.99 -1.02
N ASN A 36 5.70 6.05 -1.06
CA ASN A 36 6.64 5.88 -2.18
C ASN A 36 6.62 4.47 -2.80
N ALA A 37 5.91 3.50 -2.20
CA ALA A 37 5.63 2.27 -2.91
C ALA A 37 4.61 2.61 -4.01
N PRO A 38 4.81 2.18 -5.27
CA PRO A 38 3.68 2.09 -6.17
C PRO A 38 2.73 1.09 -5.49
N THR A 39 1.71 1.62 -4.80
CA THR A 39 0.41 0.97 -4.69
C THR A 39 0.24 0.20 -5.97
N ILE A 40 -0.08 -1.07 -5.87
CA ILE A 40 -0.49 -1.92 -6.99
C ILE A 40 -1.60 -1.14 -7.67
N ALA A 41 -1.20 -0.28 -8.58
CA ALA A 41 -2.10 0.60 -9.27
C ALA A 41 -2.82 -0.36 -10.21
N PRO A 42 -4.15 -0.21 -10.35
CA PRO A 42 -4.88 -1.00 -11.32
C PRO A 42 -4.08 -0.99 -12.62
N VAL A 43 -3.92 -2.16 -13.25
CA VAL A 43 -2.99 -2.42 -14.37
C VAL A 43 -3.01 -1.30 -15.42
N GLU A 44 -4.18 -0.68 -15.60
CA GLU A 44 -4.46 0.57 -16.31
C GLU A 44 -3.45 1.72 -16.06
N ASN A 45 -3.15 2.05 -14.80
CA ASN A 45 -2.22 3.11 -14.42
C ASN A 45 -0.76 2.76 -14.77
N LYS A 46 -0.40 1.47 -14.80
CA LYS A 46 0.94 1.05 -15.23
C LYS A 46 1.09 1.19 -16.74
N ALA A 47 0.07 0.81 -17.51
CA ALA A 47 0.05 0.98 -18.96
C ALA A 47 0.13 2.46 -19.36
N LEU A 48 -0.69 3.32 -18.73
CA LEU A 48 -0.67 4.77 -18.97
C LEU A 48 0.70 5.40 -18.67
N ARG A 49 1.37 4.98 -17.58
CA ARG A 49 2.73 5.47 -17.26
C ARG A 49 3.76 5.07 -18.31
N ILE A 50 3.70 3.83 -18.81
CA ILE A 50 4.63 3.34 -19.85
C ILE A 50 4.43 4.12 -21.15
N VAL A 51 3.17 4.35 -21.55
CA VAL A 51 2.84 5.11 -22.76
C VAL A 51 3.33 6.56 -22.67
N LYS A 52 3.11 7.22 -21.53
CA LYS A 52 3.57 8.59 -21.28
C LYS A 52 5.09 8.72 -21.28
N GLU A 53 5.80 7.73 -20.74
CA GLU A 53 7.26 7.71 -20.72
C GLU A 53 7.86 7.60 -22.13
N ARG A 54 7.28 6.76 -23.00
CA ARG A 54 7.74 6.63 -24.39
C ARG A 54 7.45 7.87 -25.24
N TYR A 55 6.32 8.52 -25.00
CA TYR A 55 6.02 9.81 -25.64
C TYR A 55 7.04 10.88 -25.24
N ALA A 56 7.41 10.94 -23.95
CA ALA A 56 8.44 11.86 -23.46
C ALA A 56 9.84 11.54 -24.02
N LYS A 57 10.13 10.26 -24.30
CA LYS A 57 11.34 9.83 -25.01
C LYS A 57 11.30 10.10 -26.52
N GLY A 58 10.13 10.49 -27.06
CA GLY A 58 9.93 10.69 -28.50
C GLY A 58 9.91 9.39 -29.31
N GLU A 59 9.74 8.23 -28.65
CA GLU A 59 9.71 6.91 -29.30
C GLU A 59 8.36 6.62 -29.98
N ILE A 60 7.31 7.36 -29.60
CA ILE A 60 5.97 7.23 -30.17
C ILE A 60 5.46 8.61 -30.60
N THR A 61 4.66 8.65 -31.66
CA THR A 61 4.06 9.91 -32.12
C THR A 61 2.85 10.29 -31.28
N LYS A 62 2.37 11.54 -31.43
CA LYS A 62 1.18 12.01 -30.70
C LYS A 62 -0.07 11.21 -31.09
N GLU A 63 -0.17 10.81 -32.35
CA GLU A 63 -1.29 10.03 -32.88
C GLU A 63 -1.33 8.62 -32.26
N GLU A 64 -0.17 8.00 -32.05
CA GLU A 64 -0.05 6.69 -31.38
C GLU A 64 -0.36 6.81 -29.89
N PHE A 65 0.10 7.88 -29.24
CA PHE A 65 -0.21 8.17 -27.84
C PHE A 65 -1.72 8.31 -27.59
N ASP A 66 -2.41 9.10 -28.43
CA ASP A 66 -3.85 9.35 -28.28
C ASP A 66 -4.68 8.07 -28.49
N ARG A 67 -4.27 7.19 -29.42
CA ARG A 67 -4.91 5.87 -29.62
C ARG A 67 -4.77 4.98 -28.38
N LEU A 68 -3.56 4.89 -27.82
CA LEU A 68 -3.28 4.06 -26.64
C LEU A 68 -4.00 4.56 -25.38
N ILE A 69 -4.15 5.88 -25.21
CA ILE A 69 -4.91 6.43 -24.08
C ILE A 69 -6.41 6.15 -24.22
N ASN A 70 -6.97 6.20 -25.43
CA ASN A 70 -8.38 5.89 -25.66
C ASN A 70 -8.66 4.39 -25.44
N ASP A 71 -7.82 3.50 -25.97
CA ASP A 71 -7.95 2.04 -25.78
C ASP A 71 -7.82 1.61 -24.32
N LEU A 72 -7.05 2.35 -23.50
CA LEU A 72 -6.88 2.05 -22.07
C LEU A 72 -8.04 2.58 -21.21
N LYS A 73 -8.90 3.42 -21.76
CA LYS A 73 -10.01 4.07 -21.04
C LYS A 73 -11.36 3.36 -21.26
N ASP A 74 -11.45 2.54 -22.29
CA ASP A 74 -12.59 1.66 -22.62
C ASP A 74 -12.43 0.25 -22.01
#